data_AF-A0A9W6Y884-F1
#
_entry.id   AF-A0A9W6Y884-F1
#
_cell.length_a   1.000
_cell.length_b   1.000
_cell.length_c   1.000
_cell.angle_alpha   90.00
_cell.angle_beta   90.00
_cell.angle_gamma   90.00
#
_symmetry.space_group_name_H-M   'P 1'
#
loop_
_entity.id
_entity.type
_entity.pdbx_description
1 polymer ?
#
loop_
_entity_poly.entity_id
_entity_poly.type
_entity_poly.pdbx_seq_one_letter_code
_entity_poly.pdbx_strand_id
1 'polypeptide(L)'
;MSEASAFRMPDFAYKYRNLEAQTKEDMIRFHTLKSLNDLLQISGQAVAGFDLPQLSDYPTLVLDSLLENNLIHRELEGYDHSVLQDVNDHTDELNEGQRVIYDLALGAVHNPQPGENLFFIDGTGDTGKSTLLKHILASVRLSGKISAAVASSGIAALLLMGGRTAHSTFKIPLKLD
;
A
#
# COMPACT_ATOMS: atom_id res chain seq x y z
N MET A 1 12.61 21.16 -25.16
CA MET A 1 13.38 21.72 -24.01
C MET A 1 12.58 21.39 -22.76
N SER A 2 13.02 20.39 -22.00
CA SER A 2 12.35 19.92 -20.79
C SER A 2 12.73 20.86 -19.64
N GLU A 3 11.74 21.53 -19.05
CA GLU A 3 11.90 22.07 -17.71
C GLU A 3 12.13 20.87 -16.78
N ALA A 4 13.38 20.73 -16.32
CA ALA A 4 13.63 20.02 -15.09
C ALA A 4 12.87 20.77 -14.00
N SER A 5 11.74 20.22 -13.55
CA SER A 5 11.11 20.68 -12.32
C SER A 5 12.12 20.46 -11.21
N ALA A 6 12.85 21.51 -10.85
CA ALA A 6 13.71 21.50 -9.69
C ALA A 6 12.82 21.12 -8.50
N PHE A 7 13.03 19.93 -7.94
CA PHE A 7 12.31 19.49 -6.74
C PHE A 7 12.69 20.46 -5.62
N ARG A 8 11.82 21.44 -5.37
CA ARG A 8 12.02 22.45 -4.35
C ARG A 8 11.37 21.94 -3.08
N MET A 9 12.19 21.77 -2.05
CA MET A 9 11.69 21.41 -0.72
C MET A 9 10.70 22.48 -0.25
N PRO A 10 9.47 22.10 0.15
CA PRO A 10 8.48 23.06 0.65
C PRO A 10 8.99 23.81 1.88
N ASP A 11 8.60 25.08 2.02
CA ASP A 11 8.87 25.83 3.25
C ASP A 11 7.88 25.39 4.35
N PHE A 12 8.29 24.38 5.11
CA PHE A 12 7.50 23.85 6.23
C PHE A 12 7.37 24.84 7.39
N ALA A 13 8.35 25.74 7.57
CA ALA A 13 8.29 26.77 8.61
C ALA A 13 7.16 27.77 8.34
N TYR A 14 6.99 28.16 7.08
CA TYR A 14 5.84 28.95 6.65
C TYR A 14 4.52 28.15 6.78
N LYS A 15 4.50 26.89 6.33
CA LYS A 15 3.30 26.05 6.33
C LYS A 15 2.71 25.85 7.73
N TYR A 16 3.56 25.63 8.73
CA TYR A 16 3.15 25.34 10.12
C TYR A 16 3.24 26.56 11.05
N ARG A 17 3.32 27.78 10.52
CA ARG A 17 3.56 29.00 11.30
C ARG A 17 2.52 29.30 12.39
N ASN A 18 1.30 28.79 12.25
CA ASN A 18 0.16 29.05 13.13
C ASN A 18 -0.01 28.01 14.26
N LEU A 19 0.86 27.00 14.34
CA LEU A 19 0.80 25.98 15.38
C LEU A 19 1.55 26.44 16.65
N GLU A 20 1.21 25.83 17.78
CA GLU A 20 1.93 26.02 19.06
C GLU A 20 3.41 25.64 18.92
N ALA A 21 4.29 26.28 19.69
CA ALA A 21 5.74 26.23 19.48
C ALA A 21 6.32 24.80 19.45
N GLN A 22 5.89 23.92 20.37
CA GLN A 22 6.38 22.55 20.43
C GLN A 22 5.88 21.71 19.24
N THR A 23 4.56 21.70 19.01
CA THR A 23 3.93 21.00 17.89
C THR A 23 4.46 21.48 16.53
N LYS A 24 4.72 22.78 16.41
CA LYS A 24 5.30 23.40 15.22
C LYS A 24 6.70 22.86 14.93
N GLU A 25 7.57 22.79 15.93
CA GLU A 25 8.96 22.35 15.75
C GLU A 25 9.02 20.87 15.33
N ASP A 26 8.21 20.02 15.98
CA ASP A 26 8.13 18.60 15.65
C ASP A 26 7.56 18.38 14.24
N MET A 27 6.52 19.13 13.84
CA MET A 27 5.98 19.08 12.49
C MET A 27 7.00 19.50 11.42
N ILE A 28 7.72 20.59 11.66
CA ILE A 28 8.76 21.06 10.74
C ILE A 28 9.86 20.01 10.61
N ARG A 29 10.39 19.49 11.73
CA ARG A 29 11.45 18.46 11.73
C ARG A 29 11.01 17.22 11.00
N PHE A 30 9.84 16.68 11.34
CA PHE A 30 9.29 15.47 10.74
C PHE A 30 9.12 15.61 9.21
N HIS A 31 8.40 16.64 8.75
CA HIS A 31 8.16 16.80 7.31
C HIS A 31 9.45 17.11 6.53
N THR A 32 10.38 17.84 7.15
CA THR A 32 11.71 18.09 6.57
C THR A 32 12.47 16.78 6.40
N LEU A 33 12.55 15.97 7.47
CA LEU A 33 13.22 14.68 7.47
C LEU A 33 12.58 13.71 6.48
N LYS A 34 11.25 13.67 6.40
CA LYS A 34 10.51 12.84 5.44
C LYS A 34 10.83 13.22 4.00
N SER A 35 10.73 14.51 3.65
CA SER A 35 11.06 14.98 2.29
C SER A 35 12.53 14.76 1.94
N LEU A 36 13.44 14.87 2.90
CA LEU A 36 14.84 14.52 2.71
C LEU A 36 15.01 13.01 2.45
N ASN A 37 14.32 12.16 3.21
CA ASN A 37 14.35 10.72 3.00
C ASN A 37 13.81 10.33 1.61
N ASP A 38 12.69 10.93 1.20
CA ASP A 38 12.11 10.71 -0.14
C ASP A 38 13.11 11.09 -1.25
N LEU A 39 13.89 12.16 -1.06
CA LEU A 39 14.96 12.56 -1.98
C LEU A 39 16.14 11.59 -2.00
N LEU A 40 16.60 11.15 -0.83
CA LEU A 40 17.70 10.18 -0.71
C LEU A 40 17.34 8.83 -1.33
N GLN A 41 16.07 8.42 -1.25
CA GLN A 41 15.61 7.19 -1.88
C GLN A 41 15.76 7.20 -3.41
N ILE A 42 15.73 8.37 -4.06
CA ILE A 42 15.98 8.49 -5.50
C ILE A 42 17.41 8.02 -5.85
N SER A 43 18.38 8.23 -4.95
CA SER A 43 19.75 7.76 -5.10
C SER A 43 20.02 6.42 -4.41
N GLY A 44 18.98 5.71 -3.97
CA GLY A 44 19.09 4.43 -3.25
C GLY A 44 19.65 4.54 -1.83
N GLN A 45 19.66 5.75 -1.26
CA GLN A 45 20.09 6.05 0.10
C GLN A 45 18.87 6.20 1.03
N ALA A 46 19.12 6.21 2.34
CA ALA A 46 18.10 6.47 3.35
C ALA A 46 18.69 7.34 4.46
N VAL A 47 17.85 8.07 5.19
CA VAL A 47 18.29 8.90 6.34
C VAL A 47 18.98 8.08 7.44
N ALA A 48 18.70 6.78 7.52
CA ALA A 48 19.37 5.83 8.41
C ALA A 48 20.89 5.70 8.16
N GLY A 49 21.38 6.09 6.97
CA GLY A 49 22.81 6.10 6.64
C GLY A 49 23.54 7.36 7.13
N PHE A 50 22.85 8.30 7.76
CA PHE A 50 23.39 9.58 8.21
C PHE A 50 23.13 9.76 9.71
N ASP A 51 23.94 10.61 10.36
CA ASP A 51 23.77 10.98 11.78
C ASP A 51 22.64 12.01 11.94
N LEU A 52 21.43 11.60 11.55
CA LEU A 52 20.20 12.39 11.57
C LEU A 52 19.16 11.68 12.45
N PRO A 53 18.18 12.44 13.00
CA PRO A 53 16.99 11.85 13.60
C PRO A 53 16.31 10.89 12.62
N GLN A 54 15.68 9.84 13.13
CA GLN A 54 15.00 8.84 12.34
C GLN A 54 13.50 9.11 12.31
N LEU A 55 12.82 8.71 11.23
CA LEU A 55 11.35 8.86 11.16
C LEU A 55 10.64 8.09 12.28
N SER A 56 11.23 6.99 12.75
CA SER A 56 10.75 6.21 13.90
C SER A 56 10.70 7.00 15.20
N ASP A 57 11.44 8.11 15.32
CA ASP A 57 11.45 8.99 16.49
C ASP A 57 10.16 9.82 16.59
N TYR A 58 9.35 9.84 15.52
CA TYR A 58 8.07 10.56 15.42
C TYR A 58 6.89 9.61 15.13
N PRO A 59 6.59 8.62 15.98
CA PRO A 59 5.67 7.53 15.67
C PRO A 59 4.24 8.00 15.34
N THR A 60 3.72 8.98 16.08
CA THR A 60 2.38 9.55 15.81
C THR A 60 2.33 10.24 14.46
N LEU A 61 3.35 11.03 14.11
CA LEU A 61 3.41 11.76 12.84
C LEU A 61 3.63 10.82 11.65
N VAL A 62 4.40 9.74 11.84
CA VAL A 62 4.50 8.66 10.87
C VAL A 62 3.12 8.05 10.63
N LEU A 63 2.38 7.72 11.69
CA LEU A 63 1.05 7.15 11.57
C LEU A 63 0.10 8.11 10.85
N ASP A 64 0.02 9.37 11.28
CA ASP A 64 -0.81 10.41 10.65
C ASP A 64 -0.47 10.55 9.16
N SER A 65 0.83 10.60 8.85
CA SER A 65 1.29 10.67 7.47
C SER A 65 1.01 9.40 6.65
N LEU A 66 0.97 8.22 7.27
CA LEU A 66 0.58 6.97 6.60
C LEU A 66 -0.93 6.93 6.38
N LEU A 67 -1.73 7.51 7.26
CA LEU A 67 -3.17 7.67 7.08
C LEU A 67 -3.49 8.71 5.99
N GLU A 68 -2.64 9.71 5.77
CA GLU A 68 -2.71 10.56 4.55
C GLU A 68 -2.45 9.77 3.26
N ASN A 69 -1.89 8.55 3.33
CA ASN A 69 -1.75 7.70 2.17
C ASN A 69 -3.12 7.13 1.76
N ASN A 70 -3.68 7.71 0.69
CA ASN A 70 -4.94 7.27 0.08
C ASN A 70 -5.05 5.76 -0.18
N LEU A 71 -3.95 5.03 -0.33
CA LEU A 71 -3.97 3.56 -0.44
C LEU A 71 -4.23 2.90 0.91
N ILE A 72 -3.51 3.29 1.96
CA ILE A 72 -3.66 2.72 3.30
C ILE A 72 -5.04 3.08 3.87
N HIS A 73 -5.44 4.35 3.77
CA HIS A 73 -6.73 4.81 4.27
C HIS A 73 -7.90 4.06 3.61
N ARG A 74 -7.82 3.82 2.30
CA ARG A 74 -8.83 3.01 1.59
C ARG A 74 -8.87 1.57 2.07
N GLU A 75 -7.73 0.96 2.38
CA GLU A 75 -7.69 -0.42 2.88
C GLU A 75 -8.24 -0.55 4.30
N LEU A 76 -8.15 0.52 5.11
CA LEU A 76 -8.69 0.53 6.48
C LEU A 76 -10.17 0.91 6.55
N GLU A 77 -10.63 1.82 5.70
CA GLU A 77 -11.97 2.45 5.84
C GLU A 77 -12.80 2.46 4.54
N GLY A 78 -12.21 2.07 3.41
CA GLY A 78 -12.80 2.25 2.09
C GLY A 78 -13.66 1.11 1.57
N TYR A 79 -13.78 0.01 2.31
CA TYR A 79 -14.55 -1.17 1.89
C TYR A 79 -15.73 -1.43 2.83
N ASP A 80 -16.90 -1.67 2.24
CA ASP A 80 -18.09 -2.04 2.99
C ASP A 80 -17.91 -3.45 3.58
N HIS A 81 -17.93 -3.51 4.91
CA HIS A 81 -17.77 -4.76 5.65
C HIS A 81 -18.84 -5.80 5.28
N SER A 82 -20.06 -5.37 4.91
CA SER A 82 -21.12 -6.30 4.48
C SER A 82 -20.80 -6.96 3.14
N VAL A 83 -20.24 -6.21 2.19
CA VAL A 83 -19.81 -6.74 0.88
C VAL A 83 -18.62 -7.69 1.05
N LEU A 84 -17.67 -7.34 1.92
CA LEU A 84 -16.55 -8.24 2.21
C LEU A 84 -17.03 -9.53 2.89
N GLN A 85 -17.98 -9.43 3.82
CA GLN A 85 -18.56 -10.58 4.50
C GLN A 85 -19.32 -11.48 3.54
N ASP A 86 -20.13 -10.91 2.64
CA ASP A 86 -20.84 -11.66 1.59
C ASP A 86 -19.87 -12.48 0.74
N VAL A 87 -18.77 -11.88 0.27
CA VAL A 87 -17.73 -12.64 -0.48
C VAL A 87 -17.10 -13.74 0.39
N ASN A 88 -16.86 -13.48 1.66
CA ASN A 88 -16.26 -14.44 2.57
C ASN A 88 -17.21 -15.61 2.91
N ASP A 89 -18.52 -15.36 2.94
CA ASP A 89 -19.54 -16.36 3.24
C ASP A 89 -19.65 -17.41 2.12
N HIS A 90 -19.33 -17.03 0.87
CA HIS A 90 -19.29 -17.93 -0.29
C HIS A 90 -17.92 -18.62 -0.50
N THR A 91 -17.08 -18.70 0.54
CA THR A 91 -15.77 -19.39 0.44
C THR A 91 -15.89 -20.92 0.33
N ASP A 92 -17.07 -21.46 0.59
CA ASP A 92 -17.44 -22.86 0.37
C ASP A 92 -17.70 -23.19 -1.11
N GLU A 93 -17.92 -22.19 -1.97
CA GLU A 93 -18.05 -22.36 -3.42
C GLU A 93 -16.71 -22.58 -4.14
N LEU A 94 -15.58 -22.37 -3.44
CA LEU A 94 -14.26 -22.63 -3.98
C LEU A 94 -14.08 -24.12 -4.27
N ASN A 95 -13.59 -24.44 -5.47
CA ASN A 95 -13.22 -25.83 -5.77
C ASN A 95 -12.01 -26.27 -4.93
N GLU A 96 -11.77 -27.58 -4.87
CA GLU A 96 -10.72 -28.17 -4.02
C GLU A 96 -9.33 -27.54 -4.25
N GLY A 97 -8.94 -27.31 -5.52
CA GLY A 97 -7.65 -26.69 -5.85
C GLY A 97 -7.56 -25.23 -5.41
N GLN A 98 -8.63 -24.46 -5.64
CA GLN A 98 -8.72 -23.08 -5.17
C GLN A 98 -8.70 -22.99 -3.65
N ARG A 99 -9.39 -23.92 -2.97
CA ARG A 99 -9.44 -23.98 -1.51
C ARG A 99 -8.06 -24.20 -0.90
N VAL A 100 -7.28 -25.13 -1.46
CA VAL A 100 -5.90 -25.38 -1.03
C VAL A 100 -5.05 -24.11 -1.15
N ILE A 101 -5.15 -23.39 -2.27
CA ILE A 101 -4.38 -22.14 -2.48
C ILE A 101 -4.85 -21.04 -1.53
N TYR A 102 -6.16 -20.90 -1.32
CA TYR A 102 -6.75 -19.94 -0.39
C TYR A 102 -6.24 -20.17 1.05
N ASP A 103 -6.31 -21.40 1.55
CA ASP A 103 -5.88 -21.75 2.90
C ASP A 103 -4.36 -21.53 3.07
N LEU A 104 -3.56 -21.86 2.05
CA LEU A 104 -2.11 -21.60 2.04
C LEU A 104 -1.79 -20.10 2.11
N ALA A 105 -2.46 -19.29 1.29
CA ALA A 105 -2.23 -17.85 1.24
C ALA A 105 -2.64 -17.17 2.57
N LEU A 106 -3.79 -17.52 3.13
CA LEU A 106 -4.20 -16.99 4.43
C LEU A 106 -3.28 -17.48 5.56
N GLY A 107 -2.86 -18.74 5.53
CA GLY A 107 -1.89 -19.27 6.47
C GLY A 107 -0.62 -18.43 6.52
N ALA A 108 -0.07 -18.06 5.35
CA ALA A 108 1.11 -17.19 5.24
C ALA A 108 0.84 -15.76 5.71
N VAL A 109 -0.36 -15.22 5.48
CA VAL A 109 -0.75 -13.89 5.99
C VAL A 109 -0.86 -13.88 7.52
N HIS A 110 -1.36 -14.95 8.13
CA HIS A 110 -1.52 -15.05 9.59
C HIS A 110 -0.23 -15.44 10.31
N ASN A 111 0.63 -16.24 9.68
CA ASN A 111 1.89 -16.70 10.24
C ASN A 111 3.05 -16.42 9.26
N PRO A 112 3.48 -15.16 9.14
CA PRO A 112 4.48 -14.78 8.15
C PRO A 112 5.85 -15.39 8.47
N GLN A 113 6.40 -16.16 7.53
CA GLN A 113 7.78 -16.66 7.61
C GLN A 113 8.72 -15.86 6.71
N PRO A 114 9.96 -15.55 7.14
CA PRO A 114 10.94 -14.87 6.29
C PRO A 114 11.25 -15.69 5.03
N GLY A 115 11.04 -15.11 3.85
CA GLY A 115 11.48 -15.69 2.57
C GLY A 115 10.51 -16.66 1.87
N GLU A 116 9.39 -17.05 2.50
CA GLU A 116 8.50 -18.09 1.95
C GLU A 116 7.11 -17.59 1.51
N ASN A 117 6.83 -16.28 1.60
CA ASN A 117 5.47 -15.74 1.38
C ASN A 117 5.21 -15.27 -0.07
N LEU A 118 5.92 -15.83 -1.07
CA LEU A 118 5.73 -15.50 -2.48
C LEU A 118 5.06 -16.66 -3.21
N PHE A 119 3.86 -16.40 -3.74
CA PHE A 119 3.05 -17.39 -4.46
C PHE A 119 2.88 -17.00 -5.92
N PHE A 120 3.00 -17.97 -6.81
CA PHE A 120 2.61 -17.84 -8.22
C PHE A 120 1.46 -18.80 -8.50
N ILE A 121 0.32 -18.27 -8.93
CA ILE A 121 -0.87 -19.05 -9.25
C ILE A 121 -1.00 -19.11 -10.77
N ASP A 122 -0.74 -20.29 -11.32
CA ASP A 122 -1.00 -20.57 -12.73
C ASP A 122 -2.25 -21.43 -12.91
N GLY A 123 -2.97 -21.19 -13.98
CA GLY A 123 -4.16 -21.92 -14.34
C GLY A 123 -4.62 -21.52 -15.73
N THR A 124 -5.26 -22.42 -16.45
CA THR A 124 -5.82 -22.10 -17.77
C THR A 124 -6.88 -21.00 -17.66
N GLY A 125 -7.24 -20.38 -18.78
CA GLY A 125 -8.43 -19.51 -18.83
C GLY A 125 -9.65 -20.26 -18.26
N ASP A 126 -10.57 -19.52 -17.63
CA ASP A 126 -11.81 -20.05 -17.02
C ASP A 126 -11.67 -20.83 -15.70
N THR A 127 -10.47 -20.92 -15.12
CA THR A 127 -10.23 -21.61 -13.83
C THR A 127 -10.60 -20.78 -12.58
N GLY A 128 -11.28 -19.64 -12.76
CA GLY A 128 -11.74 -18.82 -11.64
C GLY A 128 -10.64 -18.14 -10.81
N LYS A 129 -9.42 -17.93 -11.36
CA LYS A 129 -8.30 -17.28 -10.63
C LYS A 129 -8.67 -15.92 -10.04
N SER A 130 -9.40 -15.10 -10.80
CA SER A 130 -9.87 -13.80 -10.31
C SER A 130 -10.86 -13.96 -9.15
N THR A 131 -11.71 -14.99 -9.17
CA THR A 131 -12.61 -15.32 -8.06
C THR A 131 -11.82 -15.68 -6.82
N LEU A 132 -10.86 -16.60 -6.93
CA LEU A 132 -9.97 -16.96 -5.83
C LEU A 132 -9.27 -15.73 -5.21
N LEU A 133 -8.70 -14.85 -6.04
CA LEU A 133 -8.07 -13.62 -5.56
C LEU A 133 -9.05 -12.67 -4.84
N LYS A 134 -10.33 -12.61 -5.27
CA LYS A 134 -11.35 -11.82 -4.56
C LYS A 134 -11.59 -12.36 -3.15
N HIS A 135 -11.71 -13.68 -2.97
CA HIS A 135 -11.89 -14.26 -1.64
C HIS A 135 -10.67 -13.99 -0.74
N ILE A 136 -9.45 -14.19 -1.24
CA ILE A 136 -8.24 -13.88 -0.47
C ILE A 136 -8.23 -12.41 -0.04
N LEU A 137 -8.48 -11.48 -0.96
CA LEU A 137 -8.54 -10.04 -0.64
C LEU A 137 -9.62 -9.73 0.40
N ALA A 138 -10.80 -10.32 0.27
CA ALA A 138 -11.90 -10.11 1.21
C ALA A 138 -11.52 -10.54 2.63
N SER A 139 -11.00 -11.76 2.79
CA SER A 139 -10.66 -12.33 4.09
C SER A 139 -9.48 -11.60 4.75
N VAL A 140 -8.48 -11.17 3.97
CA VAL A 140 -7.37 -10.35 4.50
C VAL A 140 -7.91 -9.01 5.02
N ARG A 141 -8.78 -8.34 4.26
CA ARG A 141 -9.37 -7.05 4.67
C ARG A 141 -10.28 -7.19 5.90
N LEU A 142 -11.11 -8.23 5.96
CA LEU A 142 -11.94 -8.54 7.13
C LEU A 142 -11.10 -8.76 8.41
N SER A 143 -9.88 -9.27 8.26
CA SER A 143 -8.94 -9.41 9.38
C SER A 143 -8.29 -8.10 9.84
N GLY A 144 -8.67 -6.96 9.23
CA GLY A 144 -8.12 -5.63 9.52
C GLY A 144 -6.71 -5.41 8.94
N LYS A 145 -6.27 -6.27 8.03
CA LYS A 145 -4.95 -6.19 7.39
C LYS A 145 -5.03 -5.45 6.05
N ILE A 146 -3.93 -4.80 5.67
CA ILE A 146 -3.82 -4.03 4.43
C ILE A 146 -3.54 -4.98 3.25
N SER A 147 -4.34 -4.91 2.19
CA SER A 147 -4.16 -5.74 0.98
C SER A 147 -4.20 -4.93 -0.32
N ALA A 148 -3.10 -4.87 -1.06
CA ALA A 148 -3.06 -4.12 -2.32
C ALA A 148 -3.42 -5.01 -3.53
N ALA A 149 -4.59 -4.80 -4.12
CA ALA A 149 -5.00 -5.48 -5.35
C ALA A 149 -4.43 -4.75 -6.58
N VAL A 150 -3.40 -5.33 -7.21
CA VAL A 150 -2.71 -4.73 -8.36
C VAL A 150 -2.79 -5.61 -9.59
N ALA A 151 -3.14 -5.01 -10.73
CA ALA A 151 -3.20 -5.69 -12.03
C ALA A 151 -2.37 -4.95 -13.09
N SER A 152 -2.00 -5.64 -14.17
CA SER A 152 -1.28 -5.03 -15.30
C SER A 152 -2.18 -4.15 -16.17
N SER A 153 -3.44 -4.55 -16.37
CA SER A 153 -4.43 -3.83 -17.20
C SER A 153 -5.59 -3.27 -16.37
N GLY A 154 -6.25 -2.24 -16.91
CA GLY A 154 -7.44 -1.65 -16.27
C GLY A 154 -8.59 -2.65 -16.17
N ILE A 155 -8.82 -3.47 -17.20
CA ILE A 155 -9.88 -4.49 -17.19
C ILE A 155 -9.63 -5.55 -16.12
N ALA A 156 -8.39 -6.02 -15.97
CA ALA A 156 -8.04 -6.97 -14.91
C ALA A 156 -8.18 -6.34 -13.51
N ALA A 157 -7.87 -5.04 -13.37
CA ALA A 157 -8.07 -4.32 -12.12
C ALA A 157 -9.55 -4.26 -11.70
N LEU A 158 -10.48 -4.08 -12.64
CA LEU A 158 -11.92 -4.06 -12.37
C LEU A 158 -12.45 -5.41 -11.84
N LEU A 159 -11.76 -6.50 -12.13
CA LEU A 159 -12.13 -7.83 -11.63
C LEU A 159 -11.72 -8.06 -10.19
N LEU A 160 -10.94 -7.16 -9.56
CA LEU A 160 -10.53 -7.29 -8.16
C LEU A 160 -11.17 -6.16 -7.35
N MET A 161 -11.66 -6.47 -6.15
CA MET A 161 -12.23 -5.45 -5.27
C MET A 161 -11.17 -4.41 -4.92
N GLY A 162 -11.41 -3.16 -5.30
CA GLY A 162 -10.44 -2.07 -5.14
C GLY A 162 -9.20 -2.18 -6.01
N GLY A 163 -9.23 -3.03 -7.04
CA GLY A 163 -8.12 -3.26 -7.94
C GLY A 163 -7.68 -2.00 -8.67
N ARG A 164 -6.36 -1.85 -8.83
CA ARG A 164 -5.75 -0.75 -9.57
C ARG A 164 -4.66 -1.27 -10.49
N THR A 165 -4.34 -0.50 -11.53
CA THR A 165 -3.21 -0.84 -12.39
C THR A 165 -1.88 -0.65 -11.64
N ALA A 166 -0.87 -1.44 -11.96
CA ALA A 166 0.49 -1.30 -11.42
C ALA A 166 1.04 0.13 -11.63
N HIS A 167 0.79 0.71 -12.81
CA HIS A 167 1.14 2.09 -13.14
C HIS A 167 0.55 3.08 -12.14
N SER A 168 -0.74 2.98 -11.84
CA SER A 168 -1.40 3.92 -10.93
C SER A 168 -1.09 3.66 -9.45
N THR A 169 -0.78 2.42 -9.09
CA THR A 169 -0.50 2.01 -7.70
C THR A 169 0.91 2.37 -7.28
N PHE A 170 1.90 2.02 -8.11
CA PHE A 170 3.31 2.24 -7.83
C PHE A 170 3.87 3.51 -8.48
N LYS A 171 3.02 4.33 -9.10
CA LYS A 171 3.39 5.57 -9.80
C LYS A 171 4.49 5.34 -10.84
N ILE A 172 4.41 4.20 -11.56
CA ILE A 172 5.38 3.86 -12.61
C ILE A 172 5.22 4.88 -13.75
N PRO A 173 6.28 5.60 -14.16
CA PRO A 173 6.21 6.56 -15.24
C PRO A 173 5.77 5.89 -16.55
N LEU A 174 4.83 6.51 -17.26
CA LEU A 174 4.49 6.10 -18.62
C LEU A 174 5.57 6.63 -19.56
N LYS A 175 6.24 5.74 -20.29
CA LYS A 175 7.01 6.13 -21.46
C LYS A 175 6.01 6.37 -22.59
N LEU A 176 5.88 7.63 -22.99
CA LEU A 176 5.18 8.02 -24.20
C LEU A 176 6.24 8.08 -25.29
N ASP A 177 6.22 7.10 -26.20
CA ASP A 177 7.07 7.09 -27.39
C ASP A 177 6.50 8.04 -28.47
#